data_AF-A0A932YLE6-F1
#
_entry.id   AF-A0A932YLE6-F1
#
_cell.length_a   1.000
_cell.length_b   1.000
_cell.length_c   1.000
_cell.angle_alpha   90.00
_cell.angle_beta   90.00
_cell.angle_gamma   90.00
#
_symmetry.space_group_name_H-M   'P 1'
#
loop_
_entity.id
_entity.type
_entity.pdbx_description
1 polymer ?
#
loop_
_entity_poly.entity_id
_entity_poly.type
_entity_poly.pdbx_seq_one_letter_code
_entity_poly.pdbx_strand_id
1 'polypeptide(L)'
;MRFRMRALFYGVVIYAVSYLATSILLGFGVYDELIILGTIYVSFAVTSYFAGRSLGAKTLFDIIPYAASWTIIVMLFDALTIPGTTFFDILGILLDPQSLLAYLIVFISALLSIFPRPGGSVAPLPPARA
;
A
#
# COMPACT_ATOMS: atom_id res chain seq x y z
N MET A 1 -7.04 -9.61 18.46
CA MET A 1 -8.09 -9.07 17.56
C MET A 1 -7.84 -7.64 17.10
N ARG A 2 -7.52 -6.67 17.99
CA ARG A 2 -7.27 -5.25 17.61
C ARG A 2 -6.24 -5.03 16.49
N PHE A 3 -5.18 -5.84 16.43
CA PHE A 3 -4.14 -5.74 15.39
C PHE A 3 -4.65 -6.13 13.99
N ARG A 4 -5.48 -7.19 13.90
CA ARG A 4 -6.07 -7.65 12.63
C ARG A 4 -7.15 -6.70 12.08
N MET A 5 -7.91 -6.04 12.95
CA MET A 5 -8.88 -5.02 12.52
C MET A 5 -8.19 -3.76 11.99
N ARG A 6 -7.10 -3.32 12.63
CA ARG A 6 -6.27 -2.22 12.12
C ARG A 6 -5.68 -2.56 10.76
N ALA A 7 -5.27 -3.82 10.55
CA ALA A 7 -4.77 -4.31 9.27
C ALA A 7 -5.75 -4.11 8.12
N LEU A 8 -6.99 -4.58 8.29
CA LEU A 8 -8.04 -4.50 7.29
C LEU A 8 -8.37 -3.05 6.92
N PHE A 9 -8.42 -2.16 7.93
CA PHE A 9 -8.73 -0.75 7.71
C PHE A 9 -7.72 -0.08 6.78
N TYR A 10 -6.43 -0.42 6.90
CA TYR A 10 -5.41 0.18 6.04
C TYR A 10 -5.48 -0.27 4.59
N GLY A 11 -5.90 -1.52 4.30
CA GLY A 11 -6.12 -1.95 2.91
C GLY A 11 -7.19 -1.09 2.21
N VAL A 12 -8.27 -0.77 2.93
CA VAL A 12 -9.31 0.14 2.45
C VAL A 12 -8.76 1.55 2.25
N VAL A 13 -7.94 2.05 3.16
CA VAL A 13 -7.33 3.39 3.06
C VAL A 13 -6.36 3.48 1.87
N ILE A 14 -5.53 2.47 1.66
CA ILE A 14 -4.59 2.40 0.51
C ILE A 14 -5.38 2.53 -0.79
N TYR A 15 -6.45 1.74 -0.93
CA TYR A 15 -7.32 1.77 -2.10
C TYR A 15 -8.09 3.10 -2.25
N ALA A 16 -8.62 3.65 -1.15
CA ALA A 16 -9.34 4.92 -1.18
C ALA A 16 -8.45 6.10 -1.60
N VAL A 17 -7.21 6.13 -1.12
CA VAL A 17 -6.24 7.18 -1.48
C VAL A 17 -5.83 7.10 -2.95
N SER A 18 -5.56 5.89 -3.47
CA SER A 18 -5.24 5.72 -4.88
C SER A 18 -6.41 6.11 -5.78
N TYR A 19 -7.63 5.69 -5.43
CA TYR A 19 -8.84 6.04 -6.16
C TYR A 19 -9.09 7.57 -6.15
N LEU A 20 -8.89 8.23 -5.00
CA LEU A 20 -9.02 9.67 -4.87
C LEU A 20 -7.97 10.41 -5.72
N ALA A 21 -6.71 9.99 -5.68
CA ALA A 21 -5.63 10.59 -6.46
C ALA A 21 -5.92 10.51 -7.97
N THR A 22 -6.37 9.34 -8.44
CA THR A 22 -6.80 9.14 -9.83
C THR A 22 -8.00 10.01 -10.18
N SER A 23 -9.01 10.06 -9.30
CA SER A 23 -10.21 10.88 -9.52
C SER A 23 -9.89 12.37 -9.64
N ILE A 24 -8.93 12.87 -8.86
CA ILE A 24 -8.46 14.26 -8.92
C ILE A 24 -7.80 14.54 -10.27
N LEU A 25 -6.89 13.66 -10.73
CA LEU A 25 -6.22 13.82 -12.02
C LEU A 25 -7.21 13.86 -13.18
N LEU A 26 -8.17 12.93 -13.20
CA LEU A 26 -9.23 12.90 -14.21
C LEU A 26 -10.10 14.16 -14.14
N GLY A 27 -10.39 14.67 -12.94
CA GLY A 27 -11.14 15.91 -12.73
C GLY A 27 -10.43 17.16 -13.24
N PHE A 28 -9.10 17.16 -13.26
CA PHE A 28 -8.28 18.24 -13.84
C PHE A 28 -8.01 18.08 -15.34
N GLY A 29 -8.61 17.06 -15.99
CA GLY A 29 -8.42 16.80 -17.42
C GLY A 29 -7.09 16.13 -17.77
N VAL A 30 -6.40 15.53 -16.80
CA VAL A 30 -5.21 14.72 -17.04
C VAL A 30 -5.66 13.30 -17.40
N TYR A 31 -5.57 12.96 -18.68
CA TYR A 31 -5.94 11.65 -19.23
C TYR A 31 -4.73 10.84 -19.71
N ASP A 32 -3.51 11.35 -19.48
CA ASP A 32 -2.29 10.64 -19.84
C ASP A 32 -2.15 9.38 -18.97
N GLU A 33 -2.19 8.22 -19.63
CA GLU A 33 -2.15 6.91 -18.99
C GLU A 33 -0.88 6.72 -18.14
N LEU A 34 0.28 7.23 -18.58
CA LEU A 34 1.53 7.08 -17.84
C LEU A 34 1.52 7.93 -16.56
N ILE A 35 0.93 9.12 -16.61
CA ILE A 35 0.81 10.00 -15.44
C ILE A 35 -0.16 9.39 -14.42
N ILE A 36 -1.29 8.88 -14.87
CA ILE A 36 -2.29 8.22 -14.02
C ILE A 36 -1.68 6.96 -13.38
N LEU A 37 -1.05 6.10 -14.19
CA LEU A 37 -0.44 4.85 -13.73
C LEU A 37 0.69 5.12 -12.74
N GLY A 38 1.57 6.08 -13.05
CA GLY A 38 2.64 6.50 -12.16
C GLY A 38 2.10 7.02 -10.83
N THR A 39 1.02 7.80 -10.86
CA THR A 39 0.38 8.33 -9.64
C THR A 39 -0.23 7.22 -8.79
N ILE A 40 -0.89 6.23 -9.41
CA ILE A 40 -1.44 5.06 -8.72
C ILE A 40 -0.31 4.29 -8.02
N TYR A 41 0.79 4.01 -8.73
CA TYR A 41 1.92 3.27 -8.17
C TYR A 41 2.60 4.01 -7.03
N VAL A 42 2.82 5.32 -7.18
CA VAL A 42 3.38 6.16 -6.11
C VAL A 42 2.45 6.19 -4.89
N SER A 43 1.14 6.36 -5.12
CA SER A 43 0.14 6.38 -4.04
C SER A 43 0.12 5.06 -3.28
N PHE A 44 0.12 3.93 -3.99
CA PHE A 44 0.20 2.59 -3.40
C PHE A 44 1.49 2.37 -2.62
N ALA A 45 2.64 2.75 -3.17
CA ALA A 45 3.92 2.58 -2.50
C ALA A 45 4.00 3.40 -1.20
N VAL A 46 3.60 4.68 -1.27
CA VAL A 46 3.66 5.60 -0.13
C VAL A 46 2.69 5.19 0.98
N THR A 47 1.43 4.94 0.64
CA THR A 47 0.41 4.60 1.63
C THR A 47 0.68 3.25 2.30
N SER A 48 1.07 2.23 1.53
CA SER A 48 1.44 0.92 2.06
C SER A 48 2.66 1.00 2.98
N TYR A 49 3.67 1.80 2.61
CA TYR A 49 4.84 2.01 3.45
C TYR A 49 4.49 2.65 4.80
N PHE A 50 3.72 3.74 4.79
CA PHE A 50 3.33 4.45 6.02
C PHE A 50 2.40 3.60 6.89
N ALA A 51 1.45 2.92 6.27
CA ALA A 51 0.56 2.06 7.00
C ALA A 51 1.34 0.88 7.62
N GLY A 52 2.36 0.33 6.95
CA GLY A 52 3.17 -0.79 7.44
C GLY A 52 4.00 -0.36 8.65
N ARG A 53 4.54 0.86 8.58
CA ARG A 53 5.19 1.51 9.74
C ARG A 53 4.25 1.73 10.91
N SER A 54 3.00 2.12 10.65
CA SER A 54 2.05 2.47 11.70
C SER A 54 1.68 1.29 12.62
N LEU A 55 1.89 0.04 12.17
CA LEU A 55 1.63 -1.14 13.00
C LEU A 55 2.80 -1.50 13.91
N GLY A 56 3.98 -0.94 13.67
CA GLY A 56 5.17 -1.22 14.46
C GLY A 56 5.58 -2.70 14.44
N ALA A 57 5.34 -3.41 13.33
CA ALA A 57 5.77 -4.80 13.17
C ALA A 57 7.31 -4.88 13.24
N LYS A 58 7.83 -5.77 14.09
CA LYS A 58 9.27 -5.87 14.38
C LYS A 58 9.97 -7.05 13.69
N THR A 59 9.20 -8.00 13.16
CA THR A 59 9.74 -9.23 12.58
C THR A 59 9.17 -9.49 11.19
N LEU A 60 9.96 -10.16 10.34
CA LEU A 60 9.53 -10.54 8.99
C LEU A 60 8.32 -11.50 9.02
N PHE A 61 8.22 -12.35 10.04
CA PHE A 61 7.11 -13.27 10.21
C PHE A 61 5.78 -12.56 10.49
N ASP A 62 5.81 -11.37 11.09
CA ASP A 62 4.60 -10.57 11.32
C ASP A 62 4.20 -9.76 10.09
N ILE A 63 5.17 -9.28 9.31
CA ILE A 63 4.92 -8.35 8.19
C ILE A 63 4.54 -9.04 6.89
N ILE A 64 5.01 -10.27 6.64
CA ILE A 64 4.67 -11.03 5.43
C ILE A 64 3.16 -11.33 5.34
N PRO A 65 2.51 -11.96 6.34
CA PRO A 65 1.06 -12.22 6.27
C PRO A 65 0.27 -10.91 6.22
N TYR A 66 0.85 -9.85 6.75
CA TYR A 66 0.27 -8.51 6.75
C TYR A 66 0.30 -7.87 5.35
N ALA A 67 1.47 -7.81 4.71
CA ALA A 67 1.63 -7.34 3.34
C ALA A 67 0.75 -8.15 2.38
N ALA A 68 0.71 -9.48 2.54
CA ALA A 68 -0.16 -10.35 1.76
C ALA A 68 -1.65 -9.98 1.94
N SER A 69 -2.09 -9.75 3.18
CA SER A 69 -3.49 -9.40 3.46
C SER A 69 -3.92 -8.11 2.77
N TRP A 70 -3.02 -7.12 2.67
CA TRP A 70 -3.30 -5.87 1.97
C TRP A 70 -3.36 -6.03 0.47
N THR A 71 -2.40 -6.74 -0.11
CA THR A 71 -2.40 -7.03 -1.53
C THR A 71 -3.70 -7.73 -1.93
N ILE A 72 -4.17 -8.69 -1.13
CA ILE A 72 -5.44 -9.38 -1.34
C ILE A 72 -6.64 -8.42 -1.25
N ILE A 73 -6.66 -7.50 -0.28
CA ILE A 73 -7.75 -6.52 -0.14
C ILE A 73 -7.78 -5.58 -1.34
N VAL A 74 -6.62 -5.09 -1.79
CA VAL A 74 -6.51 -4.22 -2.97
C VAL A 74 -7.00 -4.95 -4.22
N MET A 75 -6.55 -6.20 -4.43
CA MET A 75 -7.05 -7.08 -5.51
C MET A 75 -8.58 -7.24 -5.48
N LEU A 76 -9.14 -7.48 -4.29
CA LEU A 76 -10.59 -7.59 -4.10
C LEU A 76 -11.33 -6.31 -4.45
N PHE A 77 -10.83 -5.15 -4.01
CA PHE A 77 -11.47 -3.87 -4.35
C PHE A 77 -11.41 -3.60 -5.85
N ASP A 78 -10.27 -3.85 -6.48
CA ASP A 78 -10.06 -3.67 -7.91
C ASP A 78 -11.07 -4.51 -8.72
N ALA A 79 -11.23 -5.78 -8.35
CA ALA A 79 -12.23 -6.68 -8.91
C ALA A 79 -13.68 -6.23 -8.69
N LEU A 80 -13.99 -5.59 -7.56
CA LEU A 80 -15.34 -5.16 -7.21
C LEU A 80 -15.74 -3.80 -7.79
N THR A 81 -14.76 -2.96 -8.15
CA THR A 81 -15.04 -1.59 -8.64
C THR A 81 -15.44 -1.50 -10.09
N ILE A 82 -15.38 -2.59 -10.85
CA ILE A 82 -15.78 -2.59 -12.26
C ILE A 82 -17.20 -3.16 -12.37
N PRO A 83 -18.22 -2.31 -12.59
CA PRO A 83 -19.61 -2.77 -12.62
C PRO A 83 -19.87 -3.66 -13.84
N GLY A 84 -20.50 -4.82 -13.62
CA GLY A 84 -20.96 -5.70 -14.69
C GLY A 84 -19.94 -6.74 -15.19
N THR A 85 -18.80 -6.90 -14.52
CA THR A 85 -17.79 -7.91 -14.87
C THR A 85 -18.25 -9.32 -14.52
N THR A 86 -18.07 -10.26 -15.46
CA THR A 86 -18.22 -11.68 -15.19
C THR A 86 -17.02 -12.23 -14.40
N PHE A 87 -17.14 -13.44 -13.84
CA PHE A 87 -16.05 -14.09 -13.12
C PHE A 87 -14.76 -14.20 -13.95
N PHE A 88 -14.88 -14.43 -15.26
CA PHE A 88 -13.73 -14.52 -16.17
C PHE A 88 -13.08 -13.16 -16.44
N ASP A 89 -13.86 -12.08 -16.50
CA ASP A 89 -13.34 -10.72 -16.65
C ASP A 89 -12.53 -10.32 -15.42
N ILE A 90 -13.03 -10.64 -14.22
CA ILE A 90 -12.34 -10.41 -12.95
C ILE A 90 -10.99 -11.15 -12.94
N LEU A 91 -10.95 -12.41 -13.37
CA LEU A 91 -9.70 -13.15 -13.49
C LEU A 91 -8.74 -12.49 -14.49
N GLY A 92 -9.26 -11.99 -15.62
CA GLY A 92 -8.48 -11.25 -16.60
C GLY A 92 -7.82 -10.00 -16.01
N ILE A 93 -8.57 -9.22 -15.22
CA ILE A 93 -8.06 -8.01 -14.55
C ILE A 93 -7.01 -8.35 -13.47
N LEU A 94 -7.27 -9.39 -12.68
CA LEU A 94 -6.36 -9.82 -11.61
C LEU A 94 -5.05 -10.43 -12.15
N LEU A 95 -5.10 -11.06 -13.32
CA LEU A 95 -3.96 -11.69 -13.99
C LEU A 95 -3.29 -10.77 -15.01
N ASP A 96 -3.81 -9.56 -15.21
CA ASP A 96 -3.20 -8.58 -16.10
C ASP A 96 -1.78 -8.23 -15.60
N PRO A 97 -0.76 -8.21 -16.49
CA PRO A 97 0.61 -7.92 -16.09
C PRO A 97 0.79 -6.57 -15.38
N GLN A 98 0.00 -5.54 -15.73
CA GLN A 98 0.08 -4.22 -15.09
C GLN A 98 -0.52 -4.28 -13.68
N SER A 99 -1.69 -4.92 -13.52
CA SER A 99 -2.31 -5.15 -12.20
C SER A 99 -1.39 -5.95 -11.28
N LEU A 100 -0.77 -7.02 -11.79
CA LEU A 100 0.20 -7.83 -11.04
C LEU A 100 1.40 -7.01 -10.56
N LEU A 101 1.92 -6.10 -11.39
CA LEU A 101 2.97 -5.18 -10.99
C LEU A 101 2.49 -4.23 -9.88
N ALA A 102 1.27 -3.70 -9.98
CA ALA A 102 0.68 -2.85 -8.95
C ALA A 102 0.60 -3.59 -7.59
N TYR A 103 0.10 -4.82 -7.61
CA TYR A 103 -0.04 -5.69 -6.44
C TYR A 103 1.32 -6.04 -5.83
N LEU A 104 2.34 -6.28 -6.67
CA LEU A 104 3.71 -6.51 -6.25
C LEU A 104 4.31 -5.27 -5.58
N ILE A 105 4.05 -4.07 -6.10
CA ILE A 105 4.49 -2.80 -5.52
C ILE A 105 3.87 -2.62 -4.12
N VAL A 106 2.58 -2.88 -3.96
CA VAL A 106 1.90 -2.85 -2.65
C VAL A 106 2.57 -3.82 -1.67
N PHE A 107 2.85 -5.05 -2.12
CA PHE A 107 3.48 -6.07 -1.28
C PHE A 107 4.90 -5.66 -0.85
N ILE A 108 5.75 -5.27 -1.80
CA ILE A 108 7.15 -4.89 -1.54
C ILE A 108 7.22 -3.63 -0.69
N SER A 109 6.44 -2.59 -0.99
CA SER A 109 6.45 -1.35 -0.22
C SER A 109 6.00 -1.55 1.23
N ALA A 110 5.04 -2.45 1.46
CA ALA A 110 4.67 -2.88 2.80
C ALA A 110 5.84 -3.59 3.50
N LEU A 111 6.55 -4.50 2.84
CA LEU A 111 7.74 -5.17 3.39
C LEU A 111 8.86 -4.18 3.72
N LEU A 112 9.09 -3.18 2.87
CA LEU A 112 10.10 -2.14 3.07
C LEU A 112 9.85 -1.31 4.34
N SER A 113 8.63 -1.33 4.90
CA SER A 113 8.33 -0.59 6.13
C SER A 113 9.02 -1.15 7.38
N ILE A 114 9.56 -2.38 7.33
CA ILE A 114 10.31 -2.99 8.44
C ILE A 114 11.73 -2.41 8.61
N PHE A 115 12.28 -1.75 7.59
CA PHE A 115 13.66 -1.27 7.64
C PHE A 115 13.80 -0.13 8.69
N PRO A 116 14.77 -0.27 9.62
CA PRO A 116 14.96 0.70 10.69
C PRO A 116 15.35 2.08 10.15
N ARG A 117 14.98 3.11 10.93
CA ARG A 117 15.29 4.53 10.68
C ARG A 117 16.82 4.70 10.53
N PRO A 118 17.34 5.23 9.41
CA PRO A 118 18.66 5.83 9.43
C PRO A 118 18.54 7.14 10.21
N GLY A 119 18.99 7.18 11.46
CA GLY A 119 18.98 8.42 12.27
C GLY A 119 18.56 8.30 13.74
N GLY A 120 18.63 7.11 14.34
CA GLY A 120 18.56 6.95 15.80
C GLY A 120 19.94 6.94 16.45
N SER A 121 20.85 7.83 16.05
CA SER A 121 22.10 8.03 16.79
C SER A 121 21.76 8.63 18.14
N VAL A 122 21.94 7.83 19.18
CA VAL A 122 21.98 8.25 20.58
C VAL A 122 22.94 9.43 20.67
N ALA A 123 22.42 10.65 20.86
CA ALA A 123 23.25 11.72 21.37
C ALA A 123 23.77 11.26 22.75
N PRO A 124 25.09 11.16 22.97
CA PRO A 124 25.62 10.85 24.29
C PRO A 124 25.10 11.89 25.26
N LEU A 125 24.52 11.45 26.38
CA LEU A 125 24.16 12.36 27.47
C LEU A 125 25.43 13.14 27.87
N PRO A 126 25.38 14.49 27.94
CA PRO A 126 26.52 15.26 28.41
C PRO A 126 26.87 14.82 29.83
N PRO A 127 28.17 14.71 30.18
CA PRO A 127 28.59 14.27 31.50
C PRO A 127 27.99 15.19 32.56
N ALA A 128 27.41 14.59 33.60
CA ALA A 128 26.90 15.29 34.76
C ALA A 128 28.03 16.17 35.32
N ARG A 129 27.79 17.49 35.35
CA ARG A 129 28.71 18.43 36.02
C ARG A 129 28.70 18.08 37.51
N ALA A 130 29.89 17.76 38.03
CA ALA A 130 30.16 17.60 39.45
C ALA A 130 30.08 18.95 40.20
#